data_AF-A0A4S2JLQ3-F1
#
_entry.id   AF-A0A4S2JLQ3-F1
#
_cell.length_a   1.000
_cell.length_b   1.000
_cell.length_c   1.000
_cell.angle_alpha   90.00
_cell.angle_beta   90.00
_cell.angle_gamma   90.00
#
_symmetry.space_group_name_H-M   'P 1'
#
loop_
_entity.id
_entity.type
_entity.pdbx_description
1 polymer ?
#
loop_
_entity_poly.entity_id
_entity_poly.type
_entity_poly.pdbx_seq_one_letter_code
_entity_poly.pdbx_strand_id
1 'polypeptide(L)'
;MDVSLASLQKQWAAEQLIYRRALILQDPEWLANRLVAADLLIGGLDISFSKYRSDMAVVTLAVVHLESLKLVTQSSIHVKLTVPYLPTFLGYREIDPYIRVVQKLKETMPQSMPDILMVDGNGTLHPRGFGSACQVGYQLDLPTLGVAKNLLEVRSTDSLSEPDNWSSHRKVLVESHKSNLRNHGDRVEIRNTEGEICGVCALPRLPKSSGTKLWQL
;
A
#
# COMPACT_ATOMS: atom_id res chain seq x y z
N MET A 1 20.68 -21.37 -12.32
CA MET A 1 19.95 -22.29 -11.44
C MET A 1 18.52 -21.81 -11.40
N ASP A 2 17.58 -22.57 -11.95
CA ASP A 2 16.15 -22.25 -11.84
C ASP A 2 15.72 -22.42 -10.38
N VAL A 3 15.45 -21.30 -9.71
CA VAL A 3 14.89 -21.33 -8.35
C VAL A 3 13.40 -21.65 -8.48
N SER A 4 12.94 -22.70 -7.81
CA SER A 4 11.52 -23.07 -7.86
C SER A 4 10.64 -22.01 -7.17
N LEU A 5 9.39 -21.86 -7.63
CA LEU A 5 8.42 -20.93 -7.00
C LEU A 5 8.21 -21.26 -5.52
N ALA A 6 8.20 -22.53 -5.15
CA ALA A 6 8.09 -22.97 -3.76
C ALA A 6 9.29 -22.51 -2.90
N SER A 7 10.50 -22.55 -3.48
CA SER A 7 11.70 -22.05 -2.79
C SER A 7 11.64 -20.54 -2.59
N LEU A 8 11.20 -19.78 -3.61
CA LEU A 8 11.02 -18.32 -3.51
C LEU A 8 9.98 -17.96 -2.45
N GLN A 9 8.82 -18.62 -2.45
CA GLN A 9 7.77 -18.41 -1.45
C GLN A 9 8.29 -18.62 -0.03
N LYS A 10 9.04 -19.70 0.22
CA LYS A 10 9.60 -19.98 1.54
C LYS A 10 10.62 -18.93 1.98
N GLN A 11 11.49 -18.53 1.05
CA GLN A 11 12.49 -17.49 1.30
C GLN A 11 11.82 -16.16 1.64
N TRP A 12 10.93 -15.67 0.77
CA TRP A 12 10.26 -14.39 0.97
C TRP A 12 9.36 -14.37 2.20
N ALA A 13 8.73 -15.49 2.55
CA ALA A 13 7.95 -15.58 3.79
C ALA A 13 8.85 -15.36 5.01
N ALA A 14 10.05 -15.95 5.04
CA ALA A 14 11.01 -15.77 6.12
C ALA A 14 11.53 -14.33 6.18
N GLU A 15 11.89 -13.76 5.03
CA GLU A 15 12.32 -12.37 4.92
C GLU A 15 11.26 -11.38 5.41
N GLN A 16 9.99 -11.53 5.01
CA GLN A 16 8.90 -10.68 5.48
C GLN A 16 8.77 -10.70 7.01
N LEU A 17 8.94 -11.85 7.65
CA LEU A 17 8.90 -11.97 9.12
C LEU A 17 10.11 -11.31 9.78
N ILE A 18 11.29 -11.35 9.14
CA ILE A 18 12.50 -10.66 9.62
C ILE A 18 12.31 -9.14 9.48
N TYR A 19 11.96 -8.65 8.30
CA TYR A 19 11.81 -7.22 8.03
C TYR A 19 10.66 -6.59 8.82
N ARG A 20 9.59 -7.33 9.09
CA ARG A 20 8.51 -6.89 9.99
C ARG A 20 9.04 -6.37 11.33
N ARG A 21 10.09 -7.01 11.88
CA ARG A 21 10.65 -6.62 13.19
C ARG A 21 11.33 -5.25 13.18
N ALA A 22 11.67 -4.74 12.00
CA ALA A 22 12.27 -3.42 11.83
C ALA A 22 11.23 -2.32 11.56
N LEU A 23 9.94 -2.65 11.48
CA LEU A 23 8.91 -1.65 11.23
C LEU A 23 8.77 -0.70 12.42
N ILE A 24 8.76 0.59 12.12
CA ILE A 24 8.39 1.67 13.04
C ILE A 24 6.93 2.02 12.73
N LEU A 25 6.05 1.83 13.73
CA LEU A 25 4.61 2.04 13.59
C LEU A 25 4.12 3.32 14.29
N GLN A 26 5.04 4.05 14.92
CA GLN A 26 4.77 5.35 15.52
C GLN A 26 5.22 6.45 14.57
N ASP A 27 4.39 7.50 14.46
CA ASP A 27 4.76 8.66 13.67
C ASP A 27 5.97 9.36 14.31
N PRO A 28 7.04 9.63 13.54
CA PRO A 28 8.15 10.42 14.05
C PRO A 28 7.70 11.86 14.29
N GLU A 29 8.28 12.52 15.30
CA GLU A 29 7.87 13.86 15.74
C GLU A 29 7.85 14.89 14.60
N TRP A 30 8.85 14.84 13.72
CA TRP A 30 8.93 15.75 12.57
C TRP A 30 7.74 15.59 11.61
N LEU A 31 7.27 14.35 11.39
CA LEU A 31 6.16 14.08 10.49
C LEU A 31 4.84 14.56 11.11
N ALA A 32 4.66 14.33 12.41
CA ALA A 32 3.51 14.83 13.16
C ALA A 32 3.43 16.36 13.12
N ASN A 33 4.57 17.05 13.33
CA ASN A 33 4.63 18.51 13.28
C ASN A 33 4.27 19.07 11.90
N ARG A 34 4.81 18.49 10.82
CA ARG A 34 4.49 18.90 9.45
C ARG A 34 3.04 18.60 9.07
N LEU A 35 2.48 17.49 9.58
CA LEU A 35 1.07 17.16 9.40
C LEU A 35 0.14 18.19 10.04
N VAL A 36 0.45 18.63 11.27
CA VAL A 36 -0.30 19.70 11.96
C VAL A 36 -0.22 21.02 11.20
N ALA A 37 0.94 21.33 10.61
CA ALA A 37 1.13 22.53 9.81
C ALA A 37 0.52 22.45 8.39
N ALA A 38 0.01 21.27 7.98
CA ALA A 38 -0.47 20.97 6.62
C ALA A 38 0.58 21.20 5.49
N ASP A 39 1.85 21.35 5.86
CA ASP A 39 2.98 21.53 4.97
C ASP A 39 3.71 20.19 4.82
N LEU A 40 3.20 19.33 3.94
CA LEU A 40 3.77 18.01 3.65
C LEU A 40 3.72 17.76 2.14
N LEU A 41 4.76 17.11 1.63
CA LEU A 41 4.78 16.55 0.29
C LEU A 41 4.41 15.07 0.36
N ILE A 42 3.33 14.70 -0.33
CA ILE A 42 2.82 13.34 -0.37
C ILE A 42 3.09 12.76 -1.76
N GLY A 43 3.82 11.65 -1.81
CA GLY A 43 4.08 10.92 -3.04
C GLY A 43 3.10 9.78 -3.22
N GLY A 44 2.41 9.68 -4.35
CA GLY A 44 1.62 8.51 -4.74
C GLY A 44 2.41 7.63 -5.70
N LEU A 45 2.53 6.33 -5.38
CA LEU A 45 3.14 5.30 -6.22
C LEU A 45 2.07 4.39 -6.81
N ASP A 46 2.12 4.23 -8.13
CA ASP A 46 1.26 3.29 -8.87
C ASP A 46 2.04 2.57 -9.96
N ILE A 47 1.61 1.35 -10.28
CA ILE A 47 2.15 0.53 -11.35
C ILE A 47 1.02 0.06 -12.27
N SER A 48 1.13 0.44 -13.55
CA SER A 48 0.15 0.11 -14.57
C SER A 48 0.75 -0.85 -15.61
N PHE A 49 0.15 -2.02 -15.76
CA PHE A 49 0.61 -3.07 -16.68
C PHE A 49 0.14 -2.81 -18.11
N SER A 50 0.96 -3.18 -19.09
CA SER A 50 0.60 -3.11 -20.50
C SER A 50 -0.49 -4.13 -20.83
N LYS A 51 -1.50 -3.69 -21.61
CA LYS A 51 -2.56 -4.56 -22.14
C LYS A 51 -2.06 -5.56 -23.19
N TYR A 52 -0.91 -5.29 -23.80
CA TYR A 52 -0.34 -6.09 -24.88
C TYR A 52 0.76 -7.04 -24.40
N ARG A 53 1.44 -6.69 -23.30
CA ARG A 53 2.59 -7.43 -22.77
C ARG A 53 2.54 -7.46 -21.24
N SER A 54 2.25 -8.63 -20.67
CA SER A 54 2.10 -8.82 -19.23
C SER A 54 3.39 -8.63 -18.42
N ASP A 55 4.55 -8.67 -19.09
CA ASP A 55 5.86 -8.43 -18.51
C ASP A 55 6.28 -6.95 -18.56
N MET A 56 5.49 -6.07 -19.17
CA MET A 56 5.79 -4.64 -19.29
C MET A 56 4.83 -3.82 -18.44
N ALA A 57 5.37 -2.83 -17.74
CA ALA A 57 4.58 -1.89 -16.95
C ALA A 57 5.18 -0.47 -16.99
N VAL A 58 4.37 0.50 -16.62
CA VAL A 58 4.80 1.86 -16.32
C VAL A 58 4.61 2.11 -14.83
N VAL A 59 5.66 2.60 -14.18
CA VAL A 59 5.62 3.02 -12.78
C VAL A 59 5.66 4.52 -12.73
N THR A 60 4.81 5.11 -11.90
CA THR A 60 4.73 6.54 -11.70
C THR A 60 4.79 6.90 -10.22
N LEU A 61 5.60 7.91 -9.91
CA LEU A 61 5.58 8.66 -8.66
C LEU A 61 5.03 10.05 -8.96
N ALA A 62 3.92 10.41 -8.33
CA ALA A 62 3.37 11.77 -8.37
C ALA A 62 3.47 12.39 -6.98
N VAL A 63 4.02 13.59 -6.85
CA VAL A 63 4.17 14.29 -5.57
C VAL A 63 3.24 15.49 -5.52
N VAL A 64 2.44 15.60 -4.47
CA VAL A 64 1.49 16.68 -4.23
C VAL A 64 1.76 17.36 -2.90
N HIS A 65 1.39 18.64 -2.77
CA HIS A 65 1.36 19.32 -1.48
C HIS A 65 0.05 19.01 -0.75
N LEU A 66 0.10 18.62 0.54
CA LEU A 66 -1.05 18.17 1.31
C LEU A 66 -2.19 19.22 1.37
N GLU A 67 -1.91 20.45 1.80
CA GLU A 67 -2.97 21.46 1.95
C GLU A 67 -3.64 21.83 0.61
N SER A 68 -2.85 22.15 -0.40
CA SER A 68 -3.36 22.64 -1.69
C SER A 68 -3.80 21.54 -2.66
N LEU A 69 -3.38 20.28 -2.42
CA LEU A 69 -3.51 19.13 -3.31
C LEU A 69 -2.96 19.36 -4.73
N LYS A 70 -2.10 20.37 -4.91
CA LYS A 70 -1.49 20.68 -6.20
C LYS A 70 -0.33 19.72 -6.47
N LEU A 71 -0.26 19.26 -7.72
CA LEU A 71 0.89 18.51 -8.21
C LEU A 71 2.15 19.39 -8.16
N VAL A 72 3.15 18.92 -7.44
CA VAL A 72 4.48 19.54 -7.34
C VAL A 72 5.39 18.97 -8.42
N THR A 73 5.40 17.64 -8.58
CA THR A 73 6.22 16.97 -9.59
C THR A 73 5.71 15.56 -9.88
N GLN A 74 6.17 14.97 -10.98
CA GLN A 74 5.97 13.57 -11.30
C GLN A 74 7.19 12.97 -11.98
N SER A 75 7.41 11.67 -11.77
CA SER A 75 8.43 10.88 -12.44
C SER A 75 7.83 9.55 -12.85
N SER A 76 8.06 9.15 -14.10
CA SER A 76 7.64 7.84 -14.61
C SER A 76 8.79 7.10 -15.27
N ILE A 77 8.73 5.77 -15.21
CA ILE A 77 9.66 4.86 -15.89
C ILE A 77 8.91 3.69 -16.51
N HIS A 78 9.41 3.22 -17.65
CA HIS A 78 8.98 1.95 -18.23
C HIS A 78 9.84 0.84 -17.63
N VAL A 79 9.20 -0.25 -17.22
CA VAL A 79 9.88 -1.39 -16.61
C VAL A 79 9.45 -2.69 -17.24
N LYS A 80 10.39 -3.63 -17.30
CA LYS A 80 10.11 -5.04 -17.54
C LYS A 80 10.13 -5.77 -16.20
N LEU A 81 9.04 -6.44 -15.87
CA LEU A 81 8.90 -7.20 -14.63
C LEU A 81 9.36 -8.64 -14.86
N THR A 82 10.33 -9.06 -14.07
CA THR A 82 10.92 -10.41 -14.12
C THR A 82 10.42 -11.31 -13.00
N VAL A 83 9.83 -10.71 -11.96
CA VAL A 83 9.33 -11.42 -10.78
C VAL A 83 7.90 -11.92 -11.03
N PRO A 84 7.63 -13.23 -10.82
CA PRO A 84 6.29 -13.78 -11.01
C PRO A 84 5.29 -13.20 -10.01
N TYR A 85 4.01 -13.18 -10.38
CA TYR A 85 2.95 -12.80 -9.44
C TYR A 85 2.72 -13.95 -8.46
N LEU A 86 2.89 -13.67 -7.18
CA LEU A 86 2.59 -14.59 -6.10
C LEU A 86 1.70 -13.85 -5.08
N PRO A 87 0.48 -14.33 -4.79
CA PRO A 87 -0.39 -13.74 -3.77
C PRO A 87 0.36 -13.58 -2.45
N THR A 88 0.15 -12.46 -1.74
CA THR A 88 0.86 -12.08 -0.48
C THR A 88 2.36 -11.78 -0.63
N PHE A 89 2.89 -11.76 -1.86
CA PHE A 89 4.27 -11.39 -2.18
C PHE A 89 4.37 -10.31 -3.26
N LEU A 90 3.28 -9.59 -3.50
CA LEU A 90 3.21 -8.54 -4.52
C LEU A 90 4.31 -7.48 -4.35
N GLY A 91 4.67 -7.14 -3.11
CA GLY A 91 5.75 -6.20 -2.80
C GLY A 91 7.07 -6.57 -3.48
N TYR A 92 7.43 -7.85 -3.58
CA TYR A 92 8.68 -8.27 -4.26
C TYR A 92 8.67 -8.02 -5.77
N ARG A 93 7.49 -7.96 -6.38
CA ARG A 93 7.35 -7.67 -7.80
C ARG A 93 7.42 -6.17 -8.09
N GLU A 94 7.00 -5.34 -7.15
CA GLU A 94 6.82 -3.90 -7.35
C GLU A 94 7.95 -3.05 -6.76
N ILE A 95 8.67 -3.60 -5.77
CA ILE A 95 9.67 -2.87 -4.99
C ILE A 95 10.80 -2.29 -5.86
N ASP A 96 11.41 -3.11 -6.72
CA ASP A 96 12.51 -2.67 -7.58
C ASP A 96 12.07 -1.55 -8.54
N PRO A 97 10.93 -1.68 -9.26
CA PRO A 97 10.38 -0.57 -10.03
C PRO A 97 10.13 0.71 -9.21
N TYR A 98 9.59 0.60 -7.99
CA TYR A 98 9.34 1.76 -7.13
C TYR A 98 10.64 2.43 -6.68
N ILE A 99 11.64 1.65 -6.27
CA ILE A 99 12.96 2.19 -5.90
C ILE A 99 13.55 3.00 -7.05
N ARG A 100 13.49 2.47 -8.27
CA ARG A 100 14.04 3.14 -9.45
C ARG A 100 13.36 4.47 -9.77
N VAL A 101 12.03 4.56 -9.65
CA VAL A 101 11.32 5.82 -9.94
C VAL A 101 11.59 6.89 -8.86
N VAL A 102 11.71 6.46 -7.60
CA VAL A 102 12.07 7.33 -6.47
C VAL A 102 13.50 7.82 -6.58
N GLN A 103 14.46 6.94 -6.90
CA GLN A 103 15.86 7.32 -7.15
C GLN A 103 15.97 8.31 -8.31
N LYS A 104 15.27 8.06 -9.43
CA LYS A 104 15.21 9.02 -10.54
C LYS A 104 14.70 10.39 -10.10
N LEU A 105 13.66 10.43 -9.26
CA LEU A 105 13.18 11.72 -8.74
C LEU A 105 14.22 12.39 -7.85
N LYS A 106 14.85 11.62 -6.95
CA LYS A 106 15.89 12.12 -6.04
C LYS A 106 17.07 12.73 -6.81
N GLU A 107 17.47 12.13 -7.93
CA GLU A 107 18.55 12.64 -8.78
C GLU A 107 18.13 13.87 -9.60
N THR A 108 16.88 13.94 -10.07
CA THR A 108 16.43 14.98 -11.00
C THR A 108 15.83 16.21 -10.31
N MET A 109 15.14 16.02 -9.18
CA MET A 109 14.43 17.05 -8.42
C MET A 109 14.47 16.76 -6.91
N PRO A 110 15.66 16.76 -6.27
CA PRO A 110 15.83 16.40 -4.86
C PRO A 110 15.00 17.25 -3.89
N GLN A 111 14.79 18.54 -4.19
CA GLN A 111 13.97 19.46 -3.39
C GLN A 111 12.47 19.13 -3.38
N SER A 112 12.03 18.21 -4.25
CA SER A 112 10.63 17.81 -4.39
C SER A 112 10.40 16.37 -3.97
N MET A 113 11.31 15.82 -3.16
CA MET A 113 11.15 14.51 -2.56
C MET A 113 9.94 14.49 -1.61
N PRO A 114 9.12 13.43 -1.65
CA PRO A 114 7.98 13.30 -0.75
C PRO A 114 8.46 13.01 0.69
N ASP A 115 7.73 13.56 1.66
CA ASP A 115 7.87 13.26 3.08
C ASP A 115 7.27 11.90 3.44
N ILE A 116 6.20 11.52 2.73
CA ILE A 116 5.48 10.26 2.91
C ILE A 116 5.04 9.71 1.55
N LEU A 117 5.08 8.39 1.41
CA LEU A 117 4.67 7.67 0.21
C LEU A 117 3.34 6.92 0.44
N MET A 118 2.34 7.19 -0.38
CA MET A 118 1.14 6.39 -0.54
C MET A 118 1.40 5.31 -1.60
N VAL A 119 1.23 4.05 -1.23
CA VAL A 119 1.46 2.88 -2.09
C VAL A 119 0.14 2.18 -2.36
N ASP A 120 -0.19 1.90 -3.63
CA ASP A 120 -1.38 1.08 -3.98
C ASP A 120 -1.17 -0.37 -3.54
N GLY A 121 -1.54 -0.67 -2.31
CA GLY A 121 -1.29 -1.95 -1.67
C GLY A 121 -1.45 -1.90 -0.16
N ASN A 122 -1.43 -3.07 0.48
CA ASN A 122 -1.54 -3.15 1.93
C ASN A 122 -0.21 -2.86 2.64
N GLY A 123 -0.30 -2.33 3.87
CA GLY A 123 0.81 -2.22 4.83
C GLY A 123 0.80 -3.36 5.83
N THR A 124 0.54 -3.04 7.11
CA THR A 124 0.45 -4.03 8.20
C THR A 124 -0.77 -4.94 8.11
N LEU A 125 -1.81 -4.53 7.36
CA LEU A 125 -2.94 -5.39 6.96
C LEU A 125 -2.51 -6.47 5.96
N HIS A 126 -1.74 -7.44 6.45
CA HIS A 126 -1.13 -8.50 5.64
C HIS A 126 -1.00 -9.77 6.48
N PRO A 127 -1.09 -10.99 5.92
CA PRO A 127 -0.96 -12.24 6.67
C PRO A 127 0.30 -12.34 7.54
N ARG A 128 1.37 -11.64 7.13
CA ARG A 128 2.65 -11.59 7.85
C ARG A 128 2.95 -10.20 8.42
N GLY A 129 1.97 -9.31 8.50
CA GLY A 129 2.16 -7.94 9.01
C GLY A 129 3.11 -7.07 8.17
N PHE A 130 3.43 -7.48 6.94
CA PHE A 130 4.44 -6.86 6.08
C PHE A 130 4.01 -6.92 4.60
N GLY A 131 3.11 -6.00 4.21
CA GLY A 131 2.62 -5.86 2.84
C GLY A 131 3.52 -5.01 1.93
N SER A 132 3.01 -4.67 0.73
CA SER A 132 3.76 -3.90 -0.28
C SER A 132 4.21 -2.53 0.25
N ALA A 133 3.35 -1.80 0.97
CA ALA A 133 3.72 -0.50 1.53
C ALA A 133 4.85 -0.60 2.57
N CYS A 134 4.79 -1.61 3.44
CA CYS A 134 5.85 -1.88 4.42
C CYS A 134 7.17 -2.24 3.74
N GLN A 135 7.14 -3.06 2.68
CA GLN A 135 8.33 -3.40 1.89
C GLN A 135 8.95 -2.14 1.26
N VAL A 136 8.13 -1.26 0.69
CA VAL A 136 8.57 0.02 0.11
C VAL A 136 9.22 0.91 1.16
N GLY A 137 8.56 1.10 2.31
CA GLY A 137 9.11 1.95 3.38
C GLY A 137 10.42 1.41 3.93
N TYR A 138 10.49 0.08 4.14
CA TYR A 138 11.68 -0.59 4.63
C TYR A 138 12.89 -0.41 3.69
N GLN A 139 12.70 -0.53 2.38
CA GLN A 139 13.81 -0.43 1.42
C GLN A 139 14.21 1.01 1.10
N LEU A 140 13.27 1.95 1.15
CA LEU A 140 13.50 3.35 0.83
C LEU A 140 13.86 4.22 2.03
N ASP A 141 13.69 3.70 3.24
CA ASP A 141 13.82 4.47 4.48
C ASP A 141 12.93 5.72 4.47
N LEU A 142 11.68 5.54 4.05
CA LEU A 142 10.67 6.60 3.96
C LEU A 142 9.37 6.18 4.65
N PRO A 143 8.67 7.12 5.33
CA PRO A 143 7.31 6.88 5.79
C PRO A 143 6.40 6.42 4.65
N THR A 144 5.59 5.41 4.91
CA THR A 144 4.67 4.84 3.91
C THR A 144 3.27 4.62 4.47
N LEU A 145 2.28 4.84 3.61
CA LEU A 145 0.88 4.50 3.84
C LEU A 145 0.42 3.54 2.75
N GLY A 146 -0.06 2.36 3.14
CA GLY A 146 -0.72 1.43 2.23
C GLY A 146 -2.15 1.87 1.97
N VAL A 147 -2.50 2.04 0.69
CA VAL A 147 -3.86 2.40 0.26
C VAL A 147 -4.36 1.28 -0.65
N ALA A 148 -5.09 0.34 -0.07
CA ALA A 148 -5.66 -0.77 -0.82
C ALA A 148 -7.10 -0.47 -1.25
N LYS A 149 -7.45 -0.95 -2.45
CA LYS A 149 -8.81 -0.90 -3.03
C LYS A 149 -9.71 -2.05 -2.58
N ASN A 150 -9.15 -2.98 -1.80
CA ASN A 150 -9.76 -4.26 -1.46
C ASN A 150 -9.30 -4.69 -0.06
N LEU A 151 -10.26 -4.99 0.82
CA LEU A 151 -9.99 -5.50 2.17
C LEU A 151 -9.35 -6.90 2.14
N LEU A 152 -8.08 -7.01 2.53
CA LEU A 152 -7.40 -8.29 2.66
C LEU A 152 -7.82 -9.01 3.94
N GLU A 153 -8.40 -10.20 3.83
CA GLU A 153 -8.74 -11.03 4.99
C GLU A 153 -7.46 -11.65 5.58
N VAL A 154 -7.03 -11.15 6.74
CA VAL A 154 -5.90 -11.70 7.49
C VAL A 154 -6.45 -12.74 8.49
N ARG A 155 -6.34 -14.03 8.17
CA ARG A 155 -6.51 -15.11 9.16
C ARG A 155 -5.20 -15.36 9.90
N SER A 156 -5.27 -15.85 11.14
CA SER A 156 -4.11 -16.13 12.00
C SER A 156 -3.09 -17.05 11.32
N THR A 157 -2.01 -16.43 10.88
CA THR A 157 -0.63 -16.83 10.52
C THR A 157 -0.21 -18.22 10.01
N ASP A 158 -0.98 -19.31 10.06
CA ASP A 158 -0.37 -20.65 9.86
C ASP A 158 -0.74 -21.40 8.58
N SER A 159 -1.69 -20.91 7.79
CA SER A 159 -2.14 -21.64 6.60
C SER A 159 -1.59 -21.03 5.31
N LEU A 160 -0.67 -21.75 4.64
CA LEU A 160 -0.29 -21.54 3.23
C LEU A 160 -1.45 -21.78 2.24
N SER A 161 -2.66 -22.03 2.72
CA SER A 161 -3.84 -22.30 1.90
C SER A 161 -4.38 -21.03 1.24
N GLU A 162 -4.87 -21.18 0.02
CA GLU A 162 -5.57 -20.11 -0.70
C GLU A 162 -6.77 -19.58 0.11
N PRO A 163 -7.09 -18.28 -0.02
CA PRO A 163 -8.18 -17.66 0.71
C PRO A 163 -9.53 -18.15 0.18
N ASP A 164 -10.06 -19.21 0.79
CA ASP A 164 -11.46 -19.58 0.57
C ASP A 164 -12.37 -18.53 1.22
N ASN A 165 -13.08 -17.83 0.34
CA ASN A 165 -14.23 -16.96 0.59
C ASN A 165 -13.94 -15.52 1.07
N TRP A 166 -13.33 -14.74 0.17
CA TRP A 166 -13.21 -13.26 0.15
C TRP A 166 -14.45 -12.46 0.60
N SER A 167 -15.65 -13.05 0.53
CA SER A 167 -16.92 -12.30 0.60
C SER A 167 -17.55 -12.20 1.99
N SER A 168 -17.15 -13.02 2.97
CA SER A 168 -17.89 -13.17 4.23
C SER A 168 -17.47 -12.16 5.31
N HIS A 169 -16.17 -11.98 5.58
CA HIS A 169 -15.70 -11.04 6.61
C HIS A 169 -15.92 -9.57 6.23
N ARG A 170 -15.73 -9.23 4.94
CA ARG A 170 -16.06 -7.89 4.42
C ARG A 170 -17.52 -7.54 4.67
N LYS A 171 -18.44 -8.47 4.41
CA LYS A 171 -19.88 -8.28 4.68
C LYS A 171 -20.12 -8.07 6.17
N VAL A 172 -19.54 -8.88 7.04
CA VAL A 172 -19.69 -8.73 8.50
C VAL A 172 -19.17 -7.38 9.00
N LEU A 173 -17.98 -6.95 8.57
CA LEU A 173 -17.41 -5.64 8.94
C LEU A 173 -18.29 -4.48 8.46
N VAL A 174 -18.72 -4.51 7.20
CA VAL A 174 -19.58 -3.47 6.63
C VAL A 174 -20.95 -3.47 7.31
N GLU A 175 -21.58 -4.62 7.53
CA GLU A 175 -22.90 -4.71 8.15
C GLU A 175 -22.88 -4.27 9.63
N SER A 176 -21.84 -4.66 10.37
CA SER A 176 -21.66 -4.28 11.78
C SER A 176 -21.38 -2.78 11.99
N HIS A 177 -20.80 -2.10 11.01
CA HIS A 177 -20.44 -0.68 11.11
C HIS A 177 -21.28 0.23 10.19
N LYS A 178 -22.25 -0.33 9.46
CA LYS A 178 -23.14 0.38 8.52
C LYS A 178 -23.89 1.53 9.17
N SER A 179 -24.27 1.39 10.43
CA SER A 179 -24.96 2.45 11.18
C SER A 179 -24.05 3.63 11.51
N ASN A 180 -22.73 3.43 11.57
CA ASN A 180 -21.73 4.40 12.02
C ASN A 180 -20.93 5.03 10.86
N LEU A 181 -21.06 4.50 9.65
CA LEU A 181 -20.41 5.00 8.43
C LEU A 181 -21.42 5.77 7.55
N ARG A 182 -21.83 6.96 8.00
CA ARG A 182 -22.86 7.77 7.32
C ARG A 182 -22.32 9.03 6.68
N ASN A 183 -21.26 9.59 7.24
CA ASN A 183 -20.68 10.86 6.86
C ASN A 183 -19.33 10.66 6.18
N HIS A 184 -18.92 11.68 5.42
CA HIS A 184 -17.61 11.71 4.79
C HIS A 184 -16.51 11.75 5.84
N GLY A 185 -15.48 10.93 5.67
CA GLY A 185 -14.39 10.81 6.64
C GLY A 185 -14.69 9.89 7.82
N ASP A 186 -15.91 9.31 7.90
CA ASP A 186 -16.18 8.23 8.83
C ASP A 186 -15.22 7.07 8.55
N ARG A 187 -14.70 6.48 9.62
CA ARG A 187 -13.65 5.47 9.56
C ARG A 187 -13.92 4.32 10.52
N VAL A 188 -13.46 3.14 10.14
CA VAL A 188 -13.49 1.93 10.96
C VAL A 188 -12.08 1.39 11.07
N GLU A 189 -11.63 1.19 12.30
CA GLU A 189 -10.36 0.52 12.58
C GLU A 189 -10.50 -0.97 12.29
N ILE A 190 -9.58 -1.51 11.51
CA ILE A 190 -9.44 -2.94 11.30
C ILE A 190 -8.43 -3.43 12.34
N ARG A 191 -8.84 -4.44 13.11
CA ARG A 191 -8.00 -5.05 14.14
C ARG A 191 -7.67 -6.50 13.78
N ASN A 192 -6.46 -6.94 14.15
CA ASN A 192 -6.08 -8.35 14.04
C ASN A 192 -6.73 -9.19 15.17
N THR A 193 -6.46 -10.49 15.18
CA THR A 193 -6.96 -11.44 16.20
C THR A 193 -6.49 -11.12 17.62
N GLU A 194 -5.40 -10.35 17.75
CA GLU A 194 -4.82 -9.92 19.02
C GLU A 194 -5.38 -8.56 19.48
N GLY A 195 -6.26 -7.94 18.68
CA GLY A 195 -6.89 -6.65 18.98
C GLY A 195 -6.07 -5.43 18.56
N GLU A 196 -4.90 -5.61 17.96
CA GLU A 196 -4.05 -4.53 17.46
C GLU A 196 -4.62 -3.92 16.18
N ILE A 197 -4.54 -2.59 16.03
CA ILE A 197 -4.98 -1.90 14.81
C ILE A 197 -3.98 -2.20 13.70
N CYS A 198 -4.44 -2.84 12.62
CA CYS A 198 -3.62 -3.19 11.46
C CYS A 198 -4.06 -2.47 10.18
N GLY A 199 -5.14 -1.69 10.23
CA GLY A 199 -5.59 -0.88 9.11
C GLY A 199 -6.77 -0.01 9.48
N VAL A 200 -7.16 0.86 8.55
CA VAL A 200 -8.35 1.71 8.70
C VAL A 200 -9.10 1.71 7.37
N CYS A 201 -10.39 1.39 7.41
CA CYS A 201 -11.31 1.66 6.31
C CYS A 201 -11.87 3.07 6.48
N ALA A 202 -11.74 3.92 5.47
CA ALA A 202 -12.34 5.26 5.48
C ALA A 202 -13.40 5.37 4.38
N LEU A 203 -14.49 6.07 4.65
CA LEU A 203 -15.54 6.33 3.67
C LEU A 203 -15.11 7.49 2.76
N PRO A 204 -14.83 7.24 1.46
CA PRO A 204 -14.30 8.27 0.58
C PRO A 204 -15.35 9.33 0.25
N ARG A 205 -14.88 10.52 -0.10
CA ARG A 205 -15.72 11.57 -0.69
C ARG A 205 -15.93 11.25 -2.18
N LEU A 206 -17.10 10.74 -2.55
CA LEU A 206 -17.51 10.70 -3.96
C LEU A 206 -18.33 11.97 -4.30
N PRO A 207 -18.16 12.54 -5.50
CA PRO A 207 -19.03 13.63 -5.95
C PRO A 207 -20.45 13.10 -6.17
N LYS A 208 -21.45 13.92 -5.84
CA LYS A 208 -22.90 13.64 -6.02
C LYS A 208 -23.36 13.48 -7.49
N SER A 209 -22.47 13.25 -8.45
CA SER A 209 -22.80 13.25 -9.88
C SER A 209 -22.28 12.02 -10.61
N SER A 210 -23.02 10.93 -10.48
CA SER A 210 -23.23 9.84 -11.46
C SER A 210 -23.70 8.63 -10.65
N GLY A 211 -24.79 7.98 -11.09
CA GLY A 211 -25.51 6.93 -10.37
C GLY A 211 -24.75 5.61 -10.14
N THR A 212 -23.43 5.65 -9.99
CA THR A 212 -22.59 4.50 -9.68
C THR A 212 -22.47 4.37 -8.17
N LYS A 213 -23.10 3.34 -7.60
CA LYS A 213 -22.85 2.90 -6.21
C LYS A 213 -21.40 2.45 -6.08
N LEU A 214 -20.49 3.38 -5.79
CA LEU A 214 -19.07 3.10 -5.59
C LEU A 214 -18.82 2.80 -4.10
N TRP A 215 -19.20 1.59 -3.69
CA TRP A 215 -18.64 0.96 -2.51
C TRP A 215 -17.40 0.17 -2.94
N GLN A 216 -16.26 0.86 -3.06
CA GLN A 216 -14.96 0.21 -3.22
C GLN A 216 -14.19 0.43 -1.91
N LEU A 217 -14.20 -0.61 -1.08
CA LEU A 217 -13.27 -0.84 0.02
C LEU A 217 -12.27 -1.88 -0.45
#